data_AF-A0A2H3CZW0-F1
#
_entry.id   AF-A0A2H3CZW0-F1
#
_cell.length_a   1.000
_cell.length_b   1.000
_cell.length_c   1.000
_cell.angle_alpha   90.00
_cell.angle_beta   90.00
_cell.angle_gamma   90.00
#
_symmetry.space_group_name_H-M   'P 1'
#
loop_
_entity.id
_entity.type
_entity.pdbx_description
1 polymer ?
#
loop_
_entity_poly.entity_id
_entity_poly.type
_entity_poly.pdbx_seq_one_letter_code
_entity_poly.pdbx_strand_id
1 'polypeptide(L)'
;MQFTLKTLAILAATVGMANAICPGFNFGIADLGGGPPGSWRVYDDSCNSVLTVITDNPCTQGSFSCSPAPITFTGLHLNGQNYACRGDPNSGSCDGHGIQVCCRNDGN
;
A
#
# COMPACT_ATOMS: atom_id res chain seq x y z
N MET A 1 5.73 38.62 -43.73
CA MET A 1 5.43 38.21 -42.34
C MET A 1 4.43 37.09 -42.39
N GLN A 2 4.81 35.86 -42.01
CA GLN A 2 3.95 34.88 -41.34
C GLN A 2 4.75 33.57 -41.18
N PHE A 3 5.26 33.34 -39.98
CA PHE A 3 5.70 32.01 -39.56
C PHE A 3 4.53 31.36 -38.84
N THR A 4 3.81 30.48 -39.53
CA THR A 4 2.69 29.73 -38.95
C THR A 4 3.25 28.66 -38.01
N LEU A 5 3.20 28.94 -36.71
CA LEU A 5 3.58 28.00 -35.66
C LEU A 5 2.54 26.87 -35.60
N LYS A 6 2.92 25.65 -35.98
CA LYS A 6 2.10 24.45 -35.74
C LYS A 6 2.33 23.99 -34.30
N THR A 7 1.35 24.21 -33.43
CA THR A 7 1.35 23.75 -32.05
C THR A 7 1.27 22.21 -32.02
N LEU A 8 2.39 21.54 -31.80
CA LEU A 8 2.40 20.12 -31.43
C LEU A 8 2.05 20.00 -29.95
N ALA A 9 0.86 19.48 -29.65
CA ALA A 9 0.49 19.07 -28.31
C ALA A 9 1.31 17.82 -27.92
N ILE A 10 2.30 17.99 -27.05
CA ILE A 10 3.07 16.90 -26.48
C ILE A 10 2.21 16.30 -25.36
N LEU A 11 1.61 15.13 -25.62
CA LEU A 11 0.93 14.35 -24.60
C LEU A 11 2.01 13.68 -23.72
N ALA A 12 2.34 14.32 -22.59
CA ALA A 12 3.23 13.73 -21.60
C ALA A 12 2.51 12.56 -20.91
N ALA A 13 2.70 11.34 -21.41
CA ALA A 13 2.34 10.14 -20.68
C ALA A 13 3.29 10.00 -19.49
N THR A 14 2.84 10.34 -18.29
CA THR A 14 3.53 9.97 -17.06
C THR A 14 3.43 8.46 -16.92
N VAL A 15 4.41 7.73 -17.45
CA VAL A 15 4.65 6.34 -17.05
C VAL A 15 5.03 6.38 -15.59
N GLY A 16 4.06 6.10 -14.72
CA GLY A 16 4.33 5.81 -13.31
C GLY A 16 5.27 4.63 -13.28
N MET A 17 6.53 4.88 -12.98
CA MET A 17 7.47 3.83 -12.64
C MET A 17 6.90 3.20 -11.38
N ALA A 18 6.18 2.08 -11.52
CA ALA A 18 5.78 1.26 -10.38
C ALA A 18 7.07 0.65 -9.83
N ASN A 19 7.82 1.43 -9.06
CA ASN A 19 8.76 0.87 -8.12
C ASN A 19 7.91 0.00 -7.21
N ALA A 20 8.16 -1.31 -7.21
CA ALA A 20 7.47 -2.24 -6.33
C ALA A 20 7.49 -1.64 -4.93
N ILE A 21 6.30 -1.40 -4.37
CA ILE A 21 6.17 -0.64 -3.13
C ILE A 21 6.83 -1.40 -1.99
N CYS A 22 6.86 -2.73 -2.11
CA CYS A 22 7.57 -3.61 -1.20
C CYS A 22 8.40 -4.60 -2.04
N PRO A 23 9.66 -4.28 -2.37
CA PRO A 23 10.48 -5.14 -3.21
C PRO A 23 10.60 -6.57 -2.66
N GLY A 24 10.07 -7.56 -3.38
CA GLY A 24 10.11 -8.96 -2.99
C GLY A 24 9.00 -9.41 -2.02
N PHE A 25 7.93 -8.61 -1.88
CA PHE A 25 6.72 -8.95 -1.14
C PHE A 25 5.51 -8.98 -2.09
N ASN A 26 4.30 -9.18 -1.55
CA ASN A 26 3.07 -9.20 -2.34
C ASN A 26 2.19 -7.97 -2.09
N PHE A 27 2.21 -7.47 -0.85
CA PHE A 27 1.31 -6.41 -0.40
C PHE A 27 2.02 -5.44 0.53
N GLY A 28 1.53 -4.20 0.57
CA GLY A 28 1.91 -3.19 1.55
C GLY A 28 0.70 -2.70 2.34
N ILE A 29 0.86 -2.47 3.65
CA ILE A 29 -0.19 -1.88 4.50
C ILE A 29 0.17 -0.42 4.77
N ALA A 30 -0.78 0.47 4.51
CA ALA A 30 -0.69 1.89 4.82
C ALA A 30 -1.74 2.29 5.86
N ASP A 31 -1.36 3.22 6.72
CA ASP A 31 -2.29 4.00 7.53
C ASP A 31 -2.69 5.25 6.75
N LEU A 32 -3.99 5.43 6.52
CA LEU A 32 -4.52 6.54 5.74
C LEU A 32 -4.69 7.80 6.60
N GLY A 33 -4.44 7.70 7.90
CA GLY A 33 -4.81 8.70 8.86
C GLY A 33 -6.32 8.68 9.15
N GLY A 34 -6.67 9.18 10.31
CA GLY A 34 -8.04 9.24 10.79
C GLY A 34 -8.09 9.12 12.31
N GLY A 35 -8.87 9.99 12.97
CA GLY A 35 -9.28 9.77 14.36
C GLY A 35 -10.32 8.64 14.43
N PRO A 36 -10.80 8.25 15.63
CA PRO A 36 -11.73 7.12 15.76
C PRO A 36 -12.98 7.31 14.87
N PRO A 37 -13.22 6.46 13.85
CA PRO A 37 -12.47 5.25 13.49
C PRO A 37 -11.27 5.50 12.55
N GLY A 38 -10.14 4.84 12.81
CA GLY A 38 -8.98 4.85 11.93
C GLY A 38 -9.23 4.13 10.60
N SER A 39 -8.36 4.34 9.62
CA SER A 39 -8.47 3.77 8.28
C SER A 39 -7.15 3.18 7.82
N TRP A 40 -7.15 1.89 7.48
CA TRP A 40 -5.98 1.18 6.96
C TRP A 40 -6.30 0.60 5.59
N ARG A 41 -5.31 0.61 4.70
CA ARG A 41 -5.46 0.09 3.35
C ARG A 41 -4.32 -0.84 3.01
N VAL A 42 -4.67 -1.91 2.33
CA VAL A 42 -3.73 -2.84 1.74
C VAL A 42 -3.63 -2.52 0.26
N TYR A 43 -2.40 -2.35 -0.22
CA TYR A 43 -2.06 -2.15 -1.61
C TYR A 43 -1.32 -3.37 -2.15
N ASP A 44 -1.54 -3.71 -3.42
CA ASP A 44 -0.64 -4.60 -4.17
C ASP A 44 0.60 -3.83 -4.66
N ASP A 45 1.56 -4.52 -5.28
CA ASP A 45 2.80 -3.92 -5.81
C ASP A 45 2.59 -2.84 -6.90
N SER A 46 1.39 -2.74 -7.46
CA SER A 46 1.00 -1.75 -8.47
C SER A 46 0.21 -0.58 -7.89
N CYS A 47 0.18 -0.44 -6.56
CA CYS A 47 -0.60 0.55 -5.81
C CYS A 47 -2.12 0.42 -5.98
N ASN A 48 -2.63 -0.74 -6.41
CA ASN A 48 -4.08 -0.95 -6.39
C ASN A 48 -4.52 -1.31 -4.97
N SER A 49 -5.61 -0.68 -4.51
CA SER A 49 -6.22 -1.05 -3.24
C SER A 49 -6.91 -2.41 -3.36
N VAL A 50 -6.49 -3.37 -2.55
CA VAL A 50 -7.09 -4.72 -2.49
C VAL A 50 -8.00 -4.91 -1.29
N LEU A 51 -7.78 -4.15 -0.22
CA LEU A 51 -8.61 -4.13 0.99
C LEU A 51 -8.52 -2.76 1.65
N THR A 52 -9.65 -2.25 2.14
CA THR A 52 -9.69 -1.09 3.05
C THR A 52 -10.48 -1.49 4.30
N VAL A 53 -9.94 -1.18 5.47
CA VAL A 53 -10.54 -1.47 6.77
C VAL A 53 -10.70 -0.17 7.54
N ILE A 54 -11.93 0.13 7.96
CA ILE A 54 -12.27 1.30 8.76
C ILE A 54 -12.78 0.81 10.11
N THR A 55 -12.06 1.11 11.19
CA THR A 55 -12.37 0.59 12.53
C THR A 55 -11.61 1.37 13.62
N ASP A 56 -12.03 1.24 14.87
CA ASP A 56 -11.24 1.76 16.00
C ASP A 56 -9.99 0.91 16.27
N ASN A 57 -10.05 -0.39 15.96
CA ASN A 57 -8.92 -1.31 16.16
C ASN A 57 -8.82 -2.36 15.03
N PRO A 58 -7.81 -2.27 14.14
CA PRO A 58 -7.65 -3.17 13.01
C PRO A 58 -7.21 -4.57 13.43
N CYS A 59 -6.60 -4.71 14.61
CA CYS A 59 -6.07 -5.96 15.12
C CYS A 59 -7.16 -6.93 15.61
N THR A 60 -8.40 -6.47 15.79
CA THR A 60 -9.53 -7.29 16.24
C THR A 60 -10.50 -7.65 15.11
N GLN A 61 -10.31 -7.10 13.90
CA GLN A 61 -11.21 -7.33 12.76
C GLN A 61 -10.95 -8.66 12.03
N GLY A 62 -9.85 -9.36 12.35
CA GLY A 62 -9.48 -10.64 11.73
C GLY A 62 -8.73 -10.51 10.41
N SER A 63 -8.80 -9.38 9.71
CA SER A 63 -7.98 -9.15 8.50
C SER A 63 -6.50 -8.94 8.79
N PHE A 64 -6.16 -8.48 9.99
CA PHE A 64 -4.79 -8.21 10.38
C PHE A 64 -4.39 -8.96 11.64
N SER A 65 -3.14 -9.36 11.70
CA SER A 65 -2.47 -9.77 12.94
C SER A 65 -1.52 -8.66 13.38
N CYS A 66 -1.47 -8.40 14.67
CA CYS A 66 -0.67 -7.35 15.25
C CYS A 66 0.22 -7.85 16.38
N SER A 67 1.37 -7.21 16.58
CA SER A 67 2.19 -7.38 17.77
C SER A 67 1.56 -6.71 19.00
N PRO A 68 1.97 -7.09 20.22
CA PRO A 68 1.78 -6.25 21.40
C PRO A 68 2.40 -4.86 21.20
N ALA A 69 2.04 -3.90 22.07
CA ALA A 69 2.58 -2.54 22.02
C ALA A 69 4.13 -2.52 22.04
N PRO A 70 4.81 -1.73 21.18
CA PRO A 70 4.25 -0.87 20.12
C PRO A 70 3.59 -1.69 19.01
N ILE A 71 2.34 -1.33 18.69
CA ILE A 71 1.50 -2.11 17.77
C ILE A 71 2.11 -2.01 16.37
N THR A 72 2.43 -3.16 15.79
CA THR A 72 2.87 -3.30 14.40
C THR A 72 2.06 -4.40 13.74
N PHE A 73 1.78 -4.27 12.45
CA PHE A 73 1.12 -5.31 11.68
C PHE A 73 2.11 -6.43 11.38
N THR A 74 1.85 -7.63 11.91
CA THR A 74 2.69 -8.82 11.76
C THR A 74 2.12 -9.82 10.77
N GLY A 75 0.84 -9.68 10.41
CA GLY A 75 0.22 -10.54 9.42
C GLY A 75 -1.00 -9.91 8.74
N LEU A 76 -1.30 -10.40 7.55
CA LEU A 76 -2.46 -10.06 6.74
C LEU A 76 -3.18 -11.37 6.35
N HIS A 77 -4.49 -11.39 6.55
CA HIS A 77 -5.39 -12.48 6.17
C HIS A 77 -6.26 -12.00 5.03
N LEU A 78 -5.99 -12.49 3.81
CA LEU A 78 -6.68 -12.03 2.60
C LEU A 78 -6.99 -13.23 1.70
N ASN A 79 -8.25 -13.34 1.25
CA ASN A 79 -8.71 -14.40 0.34
C ASN A 79 -8.37 -15.82 0.81
N GLY A 80 -8.41 -16.07 2.12
CA GLY A 80 -8.08 -17.38 2.72
C GLY A 80 -6.59 -17.70 2.76
N GLN A 81 -5.72 -16.75 2.43
CA GLN A 81 -4.27 -16.87 2.54
C GLN A 81 -3.72 -15.98 3.66
N ASN A 82 -2.62 -16.44 4.26
CA ASN A 82 -1.93 -15.76 5.34
C ASN A 82 -0.62 -15.19 4.81
N TYR A 83 -0.38 -13.91 5.04
CA TYR A 83 0.82 -13.22 4.62
C TYR A 83 1.55 -12.71 5.85
N ALA A 84 2.83 -13.03 5.99
CA ALA A 84 3.66 -12.53 7.08
C ALA A 84 4.11 -11.11 6.75
N CYS A 85 3.91 -10.18 7.69
CA CYS A 85 4.22 -8.77 7.51
C CYS A 85 5.42 -8.35 8.37
N ARG A 86 6.29 -7.53 7.80
CA ARG A 86 7.46 -6.95 8.47
C ARG A 86 7.74 -5.56 7.93
N GLY A 87 8.31 -4.68 8.76
CA GLY A 87 8.82 -3.40 8.28
C GLY A 87 9.94 -3.62 7.27
N ASP A 88 9.95 -2.83 6.19
CA ASP A 88 11.01 -2.85 5.18
C ASP A 88 11.51 -1.42 4.93
N PRO A 89 12.83 -1.16 5.02
CA PRO A 89 13.37 0.19 4.83
C PRO A 89 13.31 0.67 3.36
N ASN A 90 13.07 -0.24 2.42
CA ASN A 90 12.86 0.07 1.01
C ASN A 90 11.36 0.17 0.68
N SER A 91 10.49 0.23 1.70
CA SER A 91 9.07 0.42 1.47
C SER A 91 8.80 1.78 0.82
N GLY A 92 7.92 1.78 -0.17
CA GLY A 92 7.48 2.95 -0.90
C GLY A 92 6.25 3.61 -0.27
N SER A 93 5.51 4.31 -1.12
CA SER A 93 4.24 4.93 -0.78
C SER A 93 3.26 4.79 -1.94
N CYS A 94 1.96 4.72 -1.63
CA CYS A 94 0.87 4.72 -2.61
C CYS A 94 -0.10 5.83 -2.29
N ASP A 95 -0.54 6.58 -3.31
CA ASP A 95 -1.48 7.68 -3.17
C ASP A 95 -1.09 8.71 -2.10
N GLY A 96 0.22 8.90 -1.87
CA GLY A 96 0.75 9.79 -0.83
C GLY A 96 0.77 9.19 0.58
N HIS A 97 0.37 7.93 0.75
CA HIS A 97 0.42 7.20 2.02
C HIS A 97 1.64 6.28 2.08
N GLY A 98 2.50 6.49 3.07
CA GLY A 98 3.68 5.66 3.30
C GLY A 98 3.30 4.25 3.75
N ILE A 99 3.94 3.24 3.16
CA ILE A 99 3.73 1.86 3.59
C ILE A 99 4.46 1.60 4.91
N GLN A 100 3.70 1.15 5.91
CA GLN A 100 4.20 0.86 7.25
C GLN A 100 4.87 -0.51 7.33
N VAL A 101 4.27 -1.52 6.69
CA VAL A 101 4.80 -2.89 6.61
C VAL A 101 4.54 -3.51 5.26
N CYS A 102 5.40 -4.45 4.90
CA CYS A 102 5.33 -5.25 3.70
C CYS A 102 4.99 -6.70 4.04
N CYS A 103 4.04 -7.28 3.32
CA CYS A 103 3.47 -8.61 3.59
C CYS A 103 3.74 -9.56 2.42
N ARG A 104 4.26 -10.75 2.74
CA ARG A 104 4.58 -11.79 1.74
C ARG A 104 3.94 -13.11 2.13
N ASN A 105 3.49 -13.86 1.13
CA ASN A 105 3.10 -15.25 1.36
C ASN A 105 4.38 -16.08 1.51
N ASP A 106 4.71 -16.45 2.75
CA ASP A 106 5.86 -17.32 3.03
C ASP A 106 5.52 -18.82 2.88
N GLY A 107 4.32 -19.16 2.37
CA GLY A 107 3.98 -20.51 1.91
C GLY A 107 3.58 -21.49 3.01
N ASN A 108 2.92 -21.01 4.08
CA ASN A 108 2.42 -21.88 5.14
C ASN A 108 1.02 -22.45 4.85
#